data_AF-A0A1E3WIL8-F1
#
_entry.id   AF-A0A1E3WIL8-F1
#
_cell.length_a   1.000
_cell.length_b   1.000
_cell.length_c   1.000
_cell.angle_alpha   90.00
_cell.angle_beta   90.00
_cell.angle_gamma   90.00
#
_symmetry.space_group_name_H-M   'P 1'
#
loop_
_entity.id
_entity.type
_entity.pdbx_description
1 polymer ?
#
loop_
_entity_poly.entity_id
_entity_poly.type
_entity_poly.pdbx_seq_one_letter_code
_entity_poly.pdbx_strand_id
1 'polypeptide(L)'
;MTATQFLNDLNARYLVIHRTKEDWFWDTYMGLSDDHPAAAKAQTHWSQFLSSADNLKQVKQQLELAQNIENADERSATTHGLTGWLAVFESHAIEEPQTAQQQANLIQFEAELFKAKQAHVMHYTNDNGEQVEGSLPVLAAAVRTSNNEAVRQSAHSAFIELEQWLLQNGFIDLVKRRNQFARAQGFANYFDYSVRKTEHMSSDELFVILDDFEQRTRQSNLDALQALSEQKGRQALLGHNFVYAYSGDAMRDLDPYVPFSQSLRRWVDSFGRLNIDYSGAELTLDLLDRKGKYQNGFCHGPVPSFYDQGEWIAAKVNFTSNAKPDQVGSGYSGINTLFHEGGHAAHFANMKQNAPCFSIEFAPTSMAYAETQSMFCDSLLNDADWLKRYAFNHQGEVVPDSVIEAMTKSRQPFKAYEERSILVVPYFERALYQLSDDELTAENITTLARETEQRILGLACSPRPLLAIPHLLSNESACSYQGYLLAHMAVYQTRAYLLAEYGYLTDNPAIGPLLNQHYWRPGNSLTHNETIESLTGEGFNAKYLADVCNLSAEEAWQVQQQKMAHASPRPQGAPADLNAKITVIDGAQTLASNQQSSEMMCQQFEQYIKHHYGC
;
A
#
# COMPACT_ATOMS: atom_id res chain seq x y z
N MET A 1 -23.08 -31.44 15.01
CA MET A 1 -21.86 -30.64 15.25
C MET A 1 -22.26 -29.47 16.14
N THR A 2 -21.56 -29.23 17.23
CA THR A 2 -21.78 -28.02 18.07
C THR A 2 -21.26 -26.78 17.35
N ALA A 3 -21.65 -25.57 17.79
CA ALA A 3 -21.15 -24.33 17.20
C ALA A 3 -19.62 -24.20 17.32
N THR A 4 -19.05 -24.60 18.46
CA THR A 4 -17.60 -24.65 18.69
C THR A 4 -16.90 -25.60 17.70
N GLN A 5 -17.45 -26.80 17.50
CA GLN A 5 -16.91 -27.77 16.54
C GLN A 5 -16.98 -27.24 15.11
N PHE A 6 -18.05 -26.52 14.76
CA PHE A 6 -18.19 -25.90 13.44
C PHE A 6 -17.16 -24.79 13.21
N LEU A 7 -16.94 -23.92 14.21
CA LEU A 7 -15.91 -22.89 14.13
C LEU A 7 -14.53 -23.50 13.89
N ASN A 8 -14.16 -24.53 14.65
CA ASN A 8 -12.86 -25.19 14.53
C ASN A 8 -12.70 -25.89 13.17
N ASP A 9 -13.74 -26.57 12.67
CA ASP A 9 -13.76 -27.15 11.33
C ASP A 9 -13.60 -26.09 10.23
N LEU A 10 -14.32 -24.97 10.37
CA LEU A 10 -14.26 -23.86 9.42
C LEU A 10 -12.87 -23.23 9.37
N ASN A 11 -12.24 -23.01 10.53
CA ASN A 11 -10.86 -22.54 10.65
C ASN A 11 -9.90 -23.50 9.95
N ALA A 12 -9.99 -24.80 10.24
CA ALA A 12 -9.11 -25.81 9.67
C ALA A 12 -9.25 -25.90 8.14
N ARG A 13 -10.48 -25.89 7.62
CA ARG A 13 -10.74 -25.88 6.17
C ARG A 13 -10.14 -24.65 5.51
N TYR A 14 -10.35 -23.47 6.08
CA TYR A 14 -9.79 -22.24 5.54
C TYR A 14 -8.26 -22.29 5.48
N LEU A 15 -7.59 -22.71 6.57
CA LEU A 15 -6.12 -22.75 6.62
C LEU A 15 -5.53 -23.62 5.52
N VAL A 16 -6.12 -24.79 5.23
CA VAL A 16 -5.66 -25.67 4.15
C VAL A 16 -5.85 -25.00 2.78
N ILE A 17 -7.02 -24.40 2.54
CA ILE A 17 -7.36 -23.76 1.27
C ILE A 17 -6.47 -22.54 1.03
N HIS A 18 -6.33 -21.68 2.04
CA HIS A 18 -5.50 -20.48 2.02
C HIS A 18 -4.04 -20.83 1.81
N ARG A 19 -3.48 -21.74 2.62
CA ARG A 19 -2.08 -22.16 2.48
C ARG A 19 -1.75 -22.68 1.09
N THR A 20 -2.64 -23.52 0.55
CA THR A 20 -2.47 -24.06 -0.81
C THR A 20 -2.44 -22.93 -1.85
N LYS A 21 -3.34 -21.96 -1.74
CA LYS A 21 -3.36 -20.80 -2.65
C LYS A 21 -2.10 -19.95 -2.52
N GLU A 22 -1.67 -19.65 -1.29
CA GLU A 22 -0.53 -18.78 -1.04
C GLU A 22 0.81 -19.39 -1.46
N ASP A 23 0.97 -20.70 -1.30
CA ASP A 23 2.17 -21.41 -1.78
C ASP A 23 2.28 -21.33 -3.30
N TRP A 24 1.17 -21.59 -4.02
CA TRP A 24 1.16 -21.44 -5.49
C TRP A 24 1.32 -19.99 -5.93
N PHE A 25 0.73 -19.04 -5.21
CA PHE A 25 0.89 -17.62 -5.48
C PHE A 25 2.37 -17.23 -5.41
N TRP A 26 3.06 -17.56 -4.31
CA TRP A 26 4.49 -17.28 -4.16
C TRP A 26 5.33 -17.96 -5.24
N ASP A 27 5.14 -19.26 -5.45
CA ASP A 27 5.97 -20.03 -6.37
C ASP A 27 5.84 -19.53 -7.81
N THR A 28 4.62 -19.18 -8.25
CA THR A 28 4.41 -18.66 -9.61
C THR A 28 4.83 -17.20 -9.77
N TYR A 29 4.56 -16.34 -8.79
CA TYR A 29 4.93 -14.91 -8.87
C TYR A 29 6.44 -14.72 -8.74
N MET A 30 7.13 -15.55 -7.96
CA MET A 30 8.58 -15.51 -7.82
C MET A 30 9.32 -16.30 -8.92
N GLY A 31 8.60 -16.89 -9.89
CA GLY A 31 9.23 -17.66 -10.97
C GLY A 31 9.95 -18.91 -10.49
N LEU A 32 9.48 -19.51 -9.38
CA LEU A 32 9.94 -20.81 -8.87
C LEU A 32 9.18 -21.98 -9.51
N SER A 33 8.00 -21.71 -10.06
CA SER A 33 7.14 -22.67 -10.76
C SER A 33 6.43 -22.03 -11.95
N ASP A 34 6.27 -22.80 -13.02
CA ASP A 34 5.50 -22.44 -14.23
C ASP A 34 4.09 -23.06 -14.24
N ASP A 35 3.65 -23.70 -13.15
CA ASP A 35 2.32 -24.35 -13.06
C ASP A 35 1.20 -23.33 -12.77
N HIS A 36 1.00 -22.41 -13.72
CA HIS A 36 -0.10 -21.45 -13.69
C HIS A 36 -1.49 -22.10 -13.62
N PRO A 37 -1.77 -23.26 -14.26
CA PRO A 37 -3.05 -23.95 -14.09
C PRO A 37 -3.33 -24.39 -12.64
N ALA A 38 -2.33 -24.91 -11.93
CA ALA A 38 -2.50 -25.27 -10.51
C ALA A 38 -2.74 -24.03 -9.64
N ALA A 39 -2.00 -22.95 -9.87
CA ALA A 39 -2.21 -21.68 -9.18
C ALA A 39 -3.61 -21.10 -9.41
N ALA A 40 -4.08 -21.09 -10.67
CA ALA A 40 -5.43 -20.63 -11.01
C ALA A 40 -6.53 -21.49 -10.35
N LYS A 41 -6.33 -22.81 -10.28
CA LYS A 41 -7.25 -23.72 -9.58
C LYS A 41 -7.28 -23.46 -8.07
N ALA A 42 -6.12 -23.25 -7.45
CA ALA A 42 -6.03 -22.94 -6.02
C ALA A 42 -6.69 -21.59 -5.69
N GLN A 43 -6.43 -20.55 -6.50
CA GLN A 43 -7.10 -19.26 -6.42
C GLN A 43 -8.62 -19.40 -6.53
N THR A 44 -9.10 -20.14 -7.53
CA THR A 44 -10.54 -20.37 -7.75
C THR A 44 -11.18 -21.06 -6.54
N HIS A 45 -10.55 -22.10 -5.99
CA HIS A 45 -11.07 -22.83 -4.83
C HIS A 45 -11.17 -21.92 -3.60
N TRP A 46 -10.18 -21.08 -3.39
CA TRP A 46 -10.17 -20.09 -2.31
C TRP A 46 -11.25 -19.02 -2.49
N SER A 47 -11.39 -18.45 -3.69
CA SER A 47 -12.45 -17.47 -4.00
C SER A 47 -13.85 -18.07 -3.82
N GLN A 48 -14.06 -19.34 -4.21
CA GLN A 48 -15.32 -20.06 -3.99
C GLN A 48 -15.62 -20.29 -2.51
N PHE A 49 -14.60 -20.55 -1.69
CA PHE A 49 -14.78 -20.70 -0.25
C PHE A 49 -15.28 -19.39 0.38
N LEU A 50 -14.63 -18.27 0.06
CA LEU A 50 -14.96 -16.95 0.61
C LEU A 50 -16.30 -16.41 0.12
N SER A 51 -16.68 -16.70 -1.13
CA SER A 51 -17.95 -16.24 -1.71
C SER A 51 -19.13 -17.21 -1.48
N SER A 52 -18.95 -18.25 -0.65
CA SER A 52 -19.97 -19.29 -0.44
C SER A 52 -21.17 -18.78 0.37
N ALA A 53 -22.33 -18.66 -0.29
CA ALA A 53 -23.61 -18.36 0.34
C ALA A 53 -24.03 -19.45 1.36
N ASP A 54 -23.61 -20.70 1.17
CA ASP A 54 -23.90 -21.78 2.12
C ASP A 54 -23.06 -21.67 3.38
N ASN A 55 -21.79 -21.23 3.28
CA ASN A 55 -20.99 -20.92 4.46
C ASN A 55 -21.60 -19.74 5.23
N LEU A 56 -22.04 -18.68 4.54
CA LEU A 56 -22.72 -17.54 5.15
C LEU A 56 -23.96 -17.97 5.96
N LYS A 57 -24.85 -18.76 5.34
CA LYS A 57 -26.06 -19.29 6.01
C LYS A 57 -25.71 -20.16 7.21
N GLN A 58 -24.72 -21.02 7.09
CA GLN A 58 -24.28 -21.88 8.20
C GLN A 58 -23.71 -21.05 9.35
N VAL A 59 -22.86 -20.05 9.09
CA VAL A 59 -22.34 -19.17 10.15
C VAL A 59 -23.46 -18.45 10.88
N LYS A 60 -24.44 -17.88 10.16
CA LYS A 60 -25.63 -17.25 10.74
C LYS A 60 -26.39 -18.22 11.66
N GLN A 61 -26.64 -19.46 11.21
CA GLN A 61 -27.29 -20.49 12.02
C GLN A 61 -26.47 -20.89 13.26
N GLN A 62 -25.15 -21.03 13.11
CA GLN A 62 -24.27 -21.45 14.20
C GLN A 62 -24.10 -20.36 15.25
N LEU A 63 -24.19 -19.07 14.87
CA LEU A 63 -24.26 -17.95 15.81
C LEU A 63 -25.49 -18.02 16.71
N GLU A 64 -26.66 -18.39 16.16
CA GLU A 64 -27.88 -18.61 16.96
C GLU A 64 -27.70 -19.79 17.92
N LEU A 65 -27.13 -20.90 17.44
CA LEU A 65 -26.88 -22.08 18.26
C LEU A 65 -25.84 -21.84 19.36
N ALA A 66 -24.83 -21.00 19.10
CA ALA A 66 -23.79 -20.64 20.07
C ALA A 66 -24.37 -20.00 21.34
N GLN A 67 -25.52 -19.32 21.26
CA GLN A 67 -26.18 -18.73 22.43
C GLN A 67 -26.59 -19.76 23.48
N ASN A 68 -26.79 -21.03 23.06
CA ASN A 68 -27.18 -22.13 23.95
C ASN A 68 -26.00 -22.83 24.62
N ILE A 69 -24.76 -22.38 24.40
CA ILE A 69 -23.58 -22.92 25.10
C ILE A 69 -23.63 -22.51 26.58
N GLU A 70 -23.57 -23.50 27.47
CA GLU A 70 -23.66 -23.29 28.93
C GLU A 70 -22.42 -22.61 29.51
N ASN A 71 -21.23 -22.98 29.03
CA ASN A 71 -19.97 -22.36 29.44
C ASN A 71 -19.85 -20.95 28.85
N ALA A 72 -19.76 -19.94 29.72
CA ALA A 72 -19.73 -18.54 29.30
C ALA A 72 -18.49 -18.17 28.48
N ASP A 73 -17.32 -18.70 28.82
CA ASP A 73 -16.06 -18.43 28.13
C ASP A 73 -16.07 -19.10 26.74
N GLU A 74 -16.52 -20.36 26.67
CA GLU A 74 -16.68 -21.07 25.40
C GLU A 74 -17.70 -20.37 24.49
N ARG A 75 -18.83 -19.92 25.06
CA ARG A 75 -19.84 -19.14 24.32
C ARG A 75 -19.23 -17.86 23.76
N SER A 76 -18.54 -17.08 24.59
CA SER A 76 -17.93 -15.82 24.17
C SER A 76 -16.90 -16.02 23.06
N ALA A 77 -15.99 -16.99 23.22
CA ALA A 77 -14.98 -17.30 22.21
C ALA A 77 -15.60 -17.79 20.90
N THR A 78 -16.59 -18.69 20.99
CA THR A 78 -17.28 -19.23 19.80
C THR A 78 -18.04 -18.15 19.06
N THR A 79 -18.80 -17.31 19.77
CA THR A 79 -19.52 -16.18 19.18
C THR A 79 -18.54 -15.20 18.53
N HIS A 80 -17.43 -14.85 19.19
CA HIS A 80 -16.42 -13.95 18.63
C HIS A 80 -15.86 -14.48 17.29
N GLY A 81 -15.38 -15.72 17.26
CA GLY A 81 -14.83 -16.32 16.04
C GLY A 81 -15.84 -16.44 14.89
N LEU A 82 -17.09 -16.79 15.22
CA LEU A 82 -18.17 -16.85 14.22
C LEU A 82 -18.59 -15.47 13.72
N THR A 83 -18.53 -14.42 14.55
CA THR A 83 -18.77 -13.05 14.12
C THR A 83 -17.70 -12.58 13.14
N GLY A 84 -16.42 -12.92 13.38
CA GLY A 84 -15.35 -12.65 12.41
C GLY A 84 -15.58 -13.34 11.07
N TRP A 85 -16.00 -14.61 11.09
CA TRP A 85 -16.37 -15.33 9.87
C TRP A 85 -17.59 -14.75 9.17
N LEU A 86 -18.58 -14.27 9.93
CA LEU A 86 -19.74 -13.59 9.38
C LEU A 86 -19.31 -12.36 8.58
N ALA A 87 -18.46 -11.50 9.16
CA ALA A 87 -17.95 -10.31 8.49
C ALA A 87 -17.19 -10.65 7.19
N VAL A 88 -16.39 -11.74 7.19
CA VAL A 88 -15.74 -12.24 5.97
C VAL A 88 -16.76 -12.65 4.93
N PHE A 89 -17.72 -13.52 5.26
CA PHE A 89 -18.68 -13.98 4.28
C PHE A 89 -19.62 -12.87 3.79
N GLU A 90 -20.02 -11.92 4.64
CA GLU A 90 -20.82 -10.76 4.22
C GLU A 90 -20.06 -9.83 3.28
N SER A 91 -18.73 -9.78 3.36
CA SER A 91 -17.89 -8.99 2.46
C SER A 91 -17.72 -9.62 1.07
N HIS A 92 -17.98 -10.92 0.92
CA HIS A 92 -17.61 -11.67 -0.30
C HIS A 92 -18.75 -12.48 -0.93
N ALA A 93 -19.68 -12.99 -0.14
CA ALA A 93 -20.74 -13.86 -0.62
C ALA A 93 -21.87 -13.05 -1.26
N ILE A 94 -22.43 -13.61 -2.33
CA ILE A 94 -23.61 -13.06 -3.00
C ILE A 94 -24.74 -14.09 -2.88
N GLU A 95 -25.75 -13.77 -2.09
CA GLU A 95 -26.85 -14.70 -1.80
C GLU A 95 -27.80 -14.90 -2.98
N GLU A 96 -28.01 -13.86 -3.80
CA GLU A 96 -28.95 -13.89 -4.92
C GLU A 96 -28.30 -14.46 -6.20
N PRO A 97 -28.83 -15.56 -6.79
CA PRO A 97 -28.22 -16.19 -7.96
C PRO A 97 -28.09 -15.28 -9.19
N GLN A 98 -29.05 -14.36 -9.40
CA GLN A 98 -29.00 -13.43 -10.51
C GLN A 98 -27.83 -12.45 -10.35
N THR A 99 -27.62 -11.95 -9.14
CA THR A 99 -26.54 -11.02 -8.83
C THR A 99 -25.17 -11.71 -8.83
N ALA A 100 -25.11 -12.99 -8.41
CA ALA A 100 -23.91 -13.81 -8.56
C ALA A 100 -23.53 -14.00 -10.04
N GLN A 101 -24.51 -14.20 -10.92
CA GLN A 101 -24.28 -14.26 -12.36
C GLN A 101 -23.81 -12.92 -12.93
N GLN A 102 -24.33 -11.79 -12.44
CA GLN A 102 -23.85 -10.46 -12.83
C GLN A 102 -22.38 -10.26 -12.44
N GLN A 103 -21.98 -10.68 -11.24
CA GLN A 103 -20.59 -10.64 -10.79
C GLN A 103 -19.69 -11.50 -11.68
N ALA A 104 -20.10 -12.74 -11.99
CA ALA A 104 -19.34 -13.63 -12.87
C ALA A 104 -19.15 -13.02 -14.28
N ASN A 105 -20.21 -12.41 -14.84
CA ASN A 105 -20.15 -11.71 -16.12
C ASN A 105 -19.22 -10.49 -16.06
N LEU A 106 -19.20 -9.77 -14.93
CA LEU A 106 -18.32 -8.62 -14.72
C LEU A 106 -16.85 -9.05 -14.66
N ILE A 107 -16.53 -10.11 -13.90
CA ILE A 107 -15.17 -10.68 -13.81
C ILE A 107 -14.68 -11.11 -15.19
N GLN A 108 -15.53 -11.78 -15.97
CA GLN A 108 -15.18 -12.17 -17.34
C GLN A 108 -14.91 -10.95 -18.22
N PHE A 109 -15.78 -9.94 -18.17
CA PHE A 109 -15.63 -8.72 -18.95
C PHE A 109 -14.35 -7.96 -18.61
N GLU A 110 -13.99 -7.88 -17.32
CA GLU A 110 -12.73 -7.27 -16.87
C GLU A 110 -11.52 -8.05 -17.38
N ALA A 111 -11.55 -9.38 -17.35
CA ALA A 111 -10.46 -10.20 -17.88
C ALA A 111 -10.27 -9.99 -19.40
N GLU A 112 -11.36 -9.84 -20.15
CA GLU A 112 -11.33 -9.53 -21.59
C GLU A 112 -10.76 -8.12 -21.85
N LEU A 113 -11.20 -7.11 -21.10
CA LEU A 113 -10.68 -5.75 -21.18
C LEU A 113 -9.19 -5.69 -20.81
N PHE A 114 -8.78 -6.40 -19.75
CA PHE A 114 -7.39 -6.47 -19.32
C PHE A 114 -6.50 -7.11 -20.39
N LYS A 115 -6.97 -8.21 -21.00
CA LYS A 115 -6.29 -8.84 -22.14
C LYS A 115 -6.17 -7.89 -23.33
N ALA A 116 -7.23 -7.14 -23.66
CA ALA A 116 -7.20 -6.15 -24.72
C ALA A 116 -6.18 -5.03 -24.40
N LYS A 117 -6.14 -4.55 -23.16
CA LYS A 117 -5.19 -3.54 -22.70
C LYS A 117 -3.75 -4.05 -22.76
N GLN A 118 -3.48 -5.30 -22.34
CA GLN A 118 -2.14 -5.90 -22.44
C GLN A 118 -1.66 -6.00 -23.90
N ALA A 119 -2.58 -6.20 -24.84
CA ALA A 119 -2.27 -6.23 -26.27
C ALA A 119 -2.13 -4.82 -26.89
N HIS A 120 -2.52 -3.76 -26.18
CA HIS A 120 -2.40 -2.38 -26.65
C HIS A 120 -0.99 -1.85 -26.38
N VAL A 121 -0.18 -1.76 -27.43
CA VAL A 121 1.19 -1.26 -27.36
C VAL A 121 1.20 0.28 -27.48
N MET A 122 1.66 0.95 -26.43
CA MET A 122 1.89 2.39 -26.43
C MET A 122 3.30 2.70 -26.91
N HIS A 123 3.46 3.81 -27.63
CA HIS A 123 4.75 4.24 -28.18
C HIS A 123 5.07 5.67 -27.74
N TYR A 124 6.35 5.99 -27.59
CA TYR A 124 6.84 7.36 -27.40
C TYR A 124 8.15 7.58 -28.15
N THR A 125 8.54 8.85 -28.33
CA THR A 125 9.83 9.21 -28.93
C THR A 125 10.89 9.26 -27.83
N ASN A 126 11.96 8.46 -27.95
CA ASN A 126 13.09 8.47 -27.01
C ASN A 126 14.08 9.64 -27.28
N ASP A 127 15.13 9.76 -26.47
CA ASP A 127 16.14 10.82 -26.60
C ASP A 127 16.93 10.78 -27.94
N ASN A 128 16.94 9.63 -28.64
CA ASN A 128 17.54 9.50 -29.97
C ASN A 128 16.61 9.93 -31.11
N GLY A 129 15.36 10.31 -30.81
CA GLY A 129 14.34 10.63 -31.81
C GLY A 129 13.67 9.39 -32.41
N GLU A 130 13.83 8.21 -31.82
CA GLU A 130 13.27 6.95 -32.29
C GLU A 130 11.93 6.68 -31.61
N GLN A 131 10.95 6.15 -32.36
CA GLN A 131 9.72 5.63 -31.79
C GLN A 131 9.97 4.27 -31.16
N VAL A 132 9.71 4.16 -29.87
CA VAL A 132 9.92 2.94 -29.08
C VAL A 132 8.70 2.62 -28.24
N GLU A 133 8.54 1.34 -27.89
CA GLU A 133 7.48 0.90 -26.98
C GLU A 133 7.70 1.48 -25.57
N GLY A 134 6.61 1.91 -24.93
CA GLY A 134 6.64 2.43 -23.57
C GLY A 134 5.55 1.82 -22.72
N SER A 135 5.92 1.03 -21.70
CA SER A 135 4.98 0.61 -20.66
C SER A 135 4.62 1.79 -19.74
N LEU A 136 3.54 1.67 -18.94
CA LEU A 136 3.14 2.75 -18.02
C LEU A 136 4.30 3.24 -17.12
N PRO A 137 5.15 2.37 -16.51
CA PRO A 137 6.30 2.83 -15.75
C PRO A 137 7.36 3.55 -16.60
N VAL A 138 7.61 3.08 -17.83
CA VAL A 138 8.58 3.72 -18.75
C VAL A 138 8.11 5.12 -19.14
N LEU A 139 6.84 5.27 -19.50
CA LEU A 139 6.25 6.58 -19.83
C LEU A 139 6.30 7.53 -18.63
N ALA A 140 5.98 7.05 -17.44
CA ALA A 140 6.03 7.85 -16.21
C ALA A 140 7.47 8.29 -15.87
N ALA A 141 8.45 7.42 -16.06
CA ALA A 141 9.86 7.76 -15.88
C ALA A 141 10.33 8.80 -16.91
N ALA A 142 9.95 8.65 -18.18
CA ALA A 142 10.28 9.60 -19.23
C ALA A 142 9.72 11.00 -18.94
N VAL A 143 8.43 11.11 -18.58
CA VAL A 143 7.78 12.37 -18.16
C VAL A 143 8.48 13.02 -16.97
N ARG A 144 8.96 12.22 -16.01
CA ARG A 144 9.58 12.71 -14.78
C ARG A 144 11.02 13.17 -14.95
N THR A 145 11.82 12.47 -15.77
CA THR A 145 13.29 12.52 -15.69
C THR A 145 14.00 12.90 -16.99
N SER A 146 13.35 12.81 -18.16
CA SER A 146 14.03 13.14 -19.41
C SER A 146 14.35 14.64 -19.47
N ASN A 147 15.60 14.96 -19.81
CA ASN A 147 16.05 16.33 -20.03
C ASN A 147 15.50 16.93 -21.35
N ASN A 148 14.92 16.11 -22.24
CA ASN A 148 14.36 16.53 -23.50
C ASN A 148 12.84 16.73 -23.41
N GLU A 149 12.37 17.96 -23.55
CA GLU A 149 10.94 18.29 -23.46
C GLU A 149 10.10 17.56 -24.50
N ALA A 150 10.61 17.35 -25.72
CA ALA A 150 9.87 16.63 -26.76
C ALA A 150 9.65 15.16 -26.39
N VAL A 151 10.61 14.54 -25.70
CA VAL A 151 10.48 13.17 -25.17
C VAL A 151 9.39 13.14 -24.12
N ARG A 152 9.45 14.06 -23.13
CA ARG A 152 8.42 14.15 -22.08
C ARG A 152 7.03 14.37 -22.67
N GLN A 153 6.90 15.28 -23.63
CA GLN A 153 5.64 15.56 -24.31
C GLN A 153 5.11 14.33 -25.05
N SER A 154 5.96 13.61 -25.80
CA SER A 154 5.54 12.39 -26.51
C SER A 154 5.08 11.27 -25.55
N ALA A 155 5.78 11.10 -24.42
CA ALA A 155 5.40 10.12 -23.40
C ALA A 155 4.08 10.48 -22.70
N HIS A 156 3.84 11.78 -22.45
CA HIS A 156 2.58 12.25 -21.88
C HIS A 156 1.41 12.12 -22.88
N SER A 157 1.64 12.41 -24.16
CA SER A 157 0.65 12.16 -25.21
C SER A 157 0.25 10.69 -25.27
N ALA A 158 1.19 9.76 -25.11
CA ALA A 158 0.88 8.33 -25.07
C ALA A 158 -0.07 7.96 -23.91
N PHE A 159 0.03 8.62 -22.74
CA PHE A 159 -0.97 8.45 -21.68
C PHE A 159 -2.35 8.96 -22.08
N ILE A 160 -2.43 10.12 -22.73
CA ILE A 160 -3.70 10.70 -23.18
C ILE A 160 -4.35 9.82 -24.25
N GLU A 161 -3.55 9.27 -25.17
CA GLU A 161 -4.01 8.31 -26.19
C GLU A 161 -4.55 7.03 -25.54
N LEU A 162 -3.91 6.54 -24.47
CA LEU A 162 -4.43 5.43 -23.68
C LEU A 162 -5.81 5.75 -23.06
N GLU A 163 -6.01 6.96 -22.51
CA GLU A 163 -7.32 7.36 -21.97
C GLU A 163 -8.41 7.22 -23.04
N GLN A 164 -8.15 7.74 -24.24
CA GLN A 164 -9.09 7.68 -25.36
C GLN A 164 -9.31 6.26 -25.87
N TRP A 165 -8.24 5.45 -25.92
CA TRP A 165 -8.36 4.04 -26.27
C TRP A 165 -9.26 3.30 -25.28
N LEU A 166 -9.09 3.49 -23.97
CA LEU A 166 -9.93 2.85 -22.94
C LEU A 166 -11.41 3.21 -23.09
N LEU A 167 -11.71 4.48 -23.32
CA LEU A 167 -13.08 4.97 -23.52
C LEU A 167 -13.77 4.34 -24.74
N GLN A 168 -13.00 3.95 -25.76
CA GLN A 168 -13.49 3.31 -26.98
C GLN A 168 -13.47 1.77 -26.92
N ASN A 169 -12.80 1.18 -25.93
CA ASN A 169 -12.53 -0.26 -25.88
C ASN A 169 -13.07 -0.94 -24.61
N GLY A 170 -14.17 -0.43 -24.04
CA GLY A 170 -14.96 -1.14 -23.03
C GLY A 170 -14.98 -0.53 -21.62
N PHE A 171 -14.25 0.57 -21.36
CA PHE A 171 -14.30 1.22 -20.05
C PHE A 171 -15.71 1.73 -19.70
N ILE A 172 -16.42 2.30 -20.67
CA ILE A 172 -17.80 2.80 -20.46
C ILE A 172 -18.75 1.66 -20.08
N ASP A 173 -18.67 0.53 -20.79
CA ASP A 173 -19.48 -0.65 -20.51
C ASP A 173 -19.14 -1.27 -19.16
N LEU A 174 -17.86 -1.21 -18.75
CA LEU A 174 -17.42 -1.64 -17.42
C LEU A 174 -18.12 -0.84 -16.32
N VAL A 175 -18.12 0.49 -16.43
CA VAL A 175 -18.78 1.38 -15.46
C VAL A 175 -20.28 1.08 -15.37
N LYS A 176 -20.96 0.90 -16.51
CA LYS A 176 -22.39 0.55 -16.55
C LYS A 176 -22.69 -0.78 -15.86
N ARG A 177 -21.91 -1.82 -16.16
CA ARG A 177 -22.06 -3.16 -15.55
C ARG A 177 -21.82 -3.14 -14.04
N ARG A 178 -20.80 -2.38 -13.59
CA ARG A 178 -20.52 -2.17 -12.16
C ARG A 178 -21.69 -1.48 -11.45
N ASN A 179 -22.26 -0.42 -12.04
CA ASN A 179 -23.43 0.25 -11.48
C ASN A 179 -24.67 -0.66 -11.47
N GLN A 180 -24.90 -1.44 -12.53
CA GLN A 180 -25.98 -2.43 -12.55
C GLN A 180 -25.83 -3.45 -11.41
N PHE A 181 -24.63 -3.99 -11.23
CA PHE A 181 -24.31 -4.93 -10.15
C PHE A 181 -24.54 -4.32 -8.76
N ALA A 182 -24.02 -3.11 -8.52
CA ALA A 182 -24.17 -2.45 -7.23
C ALA A 182 -25.64 -2.14 -6.89
N ARG A 183 -26.45 -1.75 -7.88
CA ARG A 183 -27.91 -1.55 -7.72
C ARG A 183 -28.63 -2.85 -7.37
N ALA A 184 -28.24 -3.98 -7.97
CA ALA A 184 -28.77 -5.29 -7.60
C ALA A 184 -28.40 -5.71 -6.17
N GLN A 185 -27.28 -5.20 -5.64
CA GLN A 185 -26.88 -5.36 -4.23
C GLN A 185 -27.52 -4.33 -3.28
N GLY A 186 -28.40 -3.44 -3.78
CA GLY A 186 -29.10 -2.46 -2.96
C GLY A 186 -28.38 -1.12 -2.75
N PHE A 187 -27.30 -0.86 -3.50
CA PHE A 187 -26.55 0.40 -3.45
C PHE A 187 -26.96 1.34 -4.60
N ALA A 188 -26.74 2.65 -4.43
CA ALA A 188 -27.09 3.61 -5.50
C ALA A 188 -26.18 3.46 -6.73
N ASN A 189 -24.90 3.22 -6.50
CA ASN A 189 -23.86 3.05 -7.52
C ASN A 189 -22.70 2.21 -6.97
N TYR A 190 -21.73 1.90 -7.85
CA TYR A 190 -20.60 1.03 -7.50
C TYR A 190 -19.60 1.66 -6.52
N PHE A 191 -19.46 2.98 -6.51
CA PHE A 191 -18.60 3.65 -5.53
C PHE A 191 -19.12 3.45 -4.10
N ASP A 192 -20.44 3.62 -3.89
CA ASP A 192 -21.06 3.40 -2.58
C ASP A 192 -20.95 1.94 -2.10
N TYR A 193 -21.13 0.99 -3.02
CA TYR A 193 -20.94 -0.43 -2.75
C TYR A 193 -19.49 -0.74 -2.33
N SER A 194 -18.51 -0.24 -3.09
CA SER A 194 -17.10 -0.53 -2.85
C SER A 194 -16.64 0.06 -1.51
N VAL A 195 -16.93 1.33 -1.25
CA VAL A 195 -16.54 2.00 0.01
C VAL A 195 -17.18 1.32 1.23
N ARG A 196 -18.46 0.93 1.14
CA ARG A 196 -19.11 0.18 2.23
C ARG A 196 -18.40 -1.15 2.49
N LYS A 197 -18.05 -1.88 1.43
CA LYS A 197 -17.41 -3.19 1.51
C LYS A 197 -15.99 -3.12 2.08
N THR A 198 -15.19 -2.13 1.68
CA THR A 198 -13.75 -2.10 1.99
C THR A 198 -13.42 -1.27 3.23
N GLU A 199 -14.13 -0.17 3.45
CA GLU A 199 -13.80 0.80 4.50
C GLU A 199 -14.83 0.83 5.64
N HIS A 200 -15.90 0.04 5.56
CA HIS A 200 -17.00 0.00 6.54
C HIS A 200 -17.67 1.36 6.81
N MET A 201 -17.57 2.28 5.86
CA MET A 201 -18.18 3.62 5.92
C MET A 201 -19.09 3.87 4.70
N SER A 202 -19.96 4.86 4.81
CA SER A 202 -20.65 5.42 3.65
C SER A 202 -19.73 6.33 2.83
N SER A 203 -20.07 6.57 1.57
CA SER A 203 -19.33 7.52 0.73
C SER A 203 -19.45 8.96 1.25
N ASP A 204 -20.52 9.31 1.96
CA ASP A 204 -20.68 10.62 2.59
C ASP A 204 -19.72 10.78 3.78
N GLU A 205 -19.61 9.78 4.66
CA GLU A 205 -18.62 9.78 5.76
C GLU A 205 -17.19 9.87 5.23
N LEU A 206 -16.87 9.12 4.16
CA LEU A 206 -15.57 9.21 3.49
C LEU A 206 -15.31 10.65 3.02
N PHE A 207 -16.27 11.29 2.36
CA PHE A 207 -16.05 12.62 1.79
C PHE A 207 -16.03 13.73 2.84
N VAL A 208 -16.60 13.55 4.03
CA VAL A 208 -16.34 14.47 5.15
C VAL A 208 -14.84 14.54 5.46
N ILE A 209 -14.14 13.39 5.45
CA ILE A 209 -12.70 13.31 5.71
C ILE A 209 -11.90 13.89 4.53
N LEU A 210 -12.25 13.49 3.29
CA LEU A 210 -11.54 13.93 2.09
C LEU A 210 -11.73 15.44 1.82
N ASP A 211 -12.92 15.99 2.02
CA ASP A 211 -13.22 17.42 1.86
C ASP A 211 -12.46 18.27 2.87
N ASP A 212 -12.32 17.83 4.14
CA ASP A 212 -11.54 18.55 5.14
C ASP A 212 -10.06 18.65 4.72
N PHE A 213 -9.48 17.54 4.23
CA PHE A 213 -8.11 17.55 3.69
C PHE A 213 -7.97 18.44 2.46
N GLU A 214 -8.91 18.34 1.52
CA GLU A 214 -8.94 19.15 0.30
C GLU A 214 -8.91 20.64 0.64
N GLN A 215 -9.79 21.08 1.55
CA GLN A 215 -9.94 22.48 1.93
C GLN A 215 -8.68 23.01 2.62
N ARG A 216 -8.10 22.24 3.56
CA ARG A 216 -6.90 22.64 4.30
C ARG A 216 -5.65 22.80 3.43
N THR A 217 -5.56 22.03 2.35
CA THR A 217 -4.35 21.98 1.50
C THR A 217 -4.49 22.77 0.19
N ARG A 218 -5.70 23.21 -0.16
CA ARG A 218 -5.99 23.87 -1.44
C ARG A 218 -5.09 25.09 -1.68
N GLN A 219 -5.02 25.99 -0.71
CA GLN A 219 -4.29 27.24 -0.89
C GLN A 219 -2.79 26.99 -1.03
N SER A 220 -2.18 26.17 -0.16
CA SER A 220 -0.76 25.83 -0.25
C SER A 220 -0.40 25.17 -1.59
N ASN A 221 -1.27 24.30 -2.12
CA ASN A 221 -1.07 23.71 -3.44
C ASN A 221 -1.09 24.78 -4.54
N LEU A 222 -2.08 25.66 -4.56
CA LEU A 222 -2.19 26.72 -5.57
C LEU A 222 -1.02 27.72 -5.48
N ASP A 223 -0.59 28.08 -4.28
CA ASP A 223 0.55 28.97 -4.06
C ASP A 223 1.85 28.34 -4.58
N ALA A 224 2.06 27.04 -4.37
CA ALA A 224 3.21 26.32 -4.90
C ALA A 224 3.22 26.28 -6.44
N LEU A 225 2.05 26.05 -7.07
CA LEU A 225 1.92 26.13 -8.53
C LEU A 225 2.21 27.54 -9.06
N GLN A 226 1.70 28.56 -8.37
CA GLN A 226 1.94 29.96 -8.74
C GLN A 226 3.44 30.28 -8.65
N ALA A 227 4.09 29.93 -7.54
CA ALA A 227 5.52 30.15 -7.34
C ALA A 227 6.36 29.43 -8.42
N LEU A 228 6.01 28.20 -8.78
CA LEU A 228 6.67 27.47 -9.86
C LEU A 228 6.49 28.18 -11.21
N SER A 229 5.29 28.65 -11.51
CA SER A 229 5.01 29.39 -12.74
C SER A 229 5.74 30.74 -12.78
N GLU A 230 5.92 31.42 -11.65
CA GLU A 230 6.68 32.67 -11.56
C GLU A 230 8.17 32.42 -11.77
N GLN A 231 8.70 31.33 -11.20
CA GLN A 231 10.12 30.98 -11.29
C GLN A 231 10.51 30.38 -12.65
N LYS A 232 9.69 29.49 -13.22
CA LYS A 232 10.03 28.66 -14.39
C LYS A 232 9.11 28.89 -15.60
N GLY A 233 8.15 29.81 -15.48
CA GLY A 233 7.17 30.12 -16.51
C GLY A 233 5.98 29.15 -16.52
N ARG A 234 4.87 29.56 -17.15
CA ARG A 234 3.62 28.77 -17.20
C ARG A 234 3.78 27.40 -17.86
N GLN A 235 4.76 27.22 -18.74
CA GLN A 235 5.04 25.94 -19.39
C GLN A 235 5.49 24.86 -18.39
N ALA A 236 6.02 25.27 -17.23
CA ALA A 236 6.34 24.36 -16.13
C ALA A 236 5.09 23.70 -15.53
N LEU A 237 3.87 24.20 -15.78
CA LEU A 237 2.63 23.60 -15.27
C LEU A 237 1.96 22.64 -16.26
N LEU A 238 2.54 22.42 -17.44
CA LEU A 238 2.04 21.39 -18.36
C LEU A 238 2.32 20.00 -17.79
N GLY A 239 1.41 19.04 -17.98
CA GLY A 239 1.52 17.69 -17.41
C GLY A 239 2.89 17.02 -17.70
N HIS A 240 3.42 17.18 -18.91
CA HIS A 240 4.74 16.65 -19.30
C HIS A 240 5.94 17.42 -18.73
N ASN A 241 5.75 18.60 -18.17
CA ASN A 241 6.82 19.42 -17.61
C ASN A 241 6.75 19.51 -16.09
N PHE A 242 5.57 19.33 -15.49
CA PHE A 242 5.32 19.68 -14.11
C PHE A 242 6.22 18.97 -13.12
N VAL A 243 6.26 17.63 -13.14
CA VAL A 243 7.09 16.86 -12.20
C VAL A 243 8.57 17.11 -12.45
N TYR A 244 8.99 17.14 -13.73
CA TYR A 244 10.36 17.45 -14.10
C TYR A 244 10.78 18.85 -13.61
N ALA A 245 9.86 19.82 -13.64
CA ALA A 245 10.13 21.20 -13.28
C ALA A 245 10.41 21.39 -11.78
N TYR A 246 9.98 20.51 -10.88
CA TYR A 246 10.32 20.62 -9.46
C TYR A 246 11.15 19.45 -8.91
N SER A 247 11.36 18.39 -9.69
CA SER A 247 12.24 17.28 -9.31
C SER A 247 13.67 17.80 -9.14
N GLY A 248 14.21 17.68 -7.92
CA GLY A 248 15.57 18.08 -7.59
C GLY A 248 16.59 16.95 -7.74
N ASP A 249 17.87 17.33 -7.87
CA ASP A 249 19.01 16.40 -7.94
C ASP A 249 19.37 15.74 -6.59
N ALA A 250 18.74 16.14 -5.49
CA ALA A 250 19.20 15.82 -4.13
C ALA A 250 19.19 14.32 -3.79
N MET A 251 18.37 13.50 -4.46
CA MET A 251 18.38 12.04 -4.30
C MET A 251 19.68 11.40 -4.81
N ARG A 252 20.32 11.99 -5.84
CA ARG A 252 21.62 11.52 -6.35
C ARG A 252 22.73 11.74 -5.32
N ASP A 253 22.65 12.82 -4.56
CA ASP A 253 23.65 13.15 -3.53
C ASP A 253 23.46 12.31 -2.26
N LEU A 254 22.25 11.78 -2.01
CA LEU A 254 21.97 10.83 -0.94
C LEU A 254 22.46 9.41 -1.26
N ASP A 255 22.40 9.01 -2.53
CA ASP A 255 22.65 7.62 -2.99
C ASP A 255 23.92 6.96 -2.39
N PRO A 256 25.09 7.63 -2.33
CA PRO A 256 26.30 7.04 -1.76
C PRO A 256 26.20 6.66 -0.27
N TYR A 257 25.24 7.24 0.46
CA TYR A 257 25.02 7.03 1.89
C TYR A 257 23.96 5.97 2.18
N VAL A 258 23.23 5.51 1.16
CA VAL A 258 22.16 4.53 1.29
C VAL A 258 22.38 3.30 0.39
N PRO A 259 23.57 2.66 0.40
CA PRO A 259 23.83 1.51 -0.46
C PRO A 259 22.89 0.34 -0.10
N PHE A 260 22.43 -0.38 -1.12
CA PHE A 260 21.48 -1.47 -0.93
C PHE A 260 22.03 -2.63 -0.09
N SER A 261 23.35 -2.87 -0.14
CA SER A 261 24.04 -3.89 0.66
C SER A 261 23.75 -3.74 2.16
N GLN A 262 23.52 -2.53 2.64
CA GLN A 262 23.23 -2.24 4.05
C GLN A 262 21.73 -2.22 4.40
N SER A 263 20.83 -2.38 3.43
CA SER A 263 19.39 -2.27 3.64
C SER A 263 18.86 -3.28 4.66
N LEU A 264 19.29 -4.54 4.57
CA LEU A 264 18.85 -5.60 5.48
C LEU A 264 19.24 -5.31 6.93
N ARG A 265 20.50 -4.90 7.15
CA ARG A 265 20.99 -4.51 8.47
C ARG A 265 20.21 -3.34 9.04
N ARG A 266 20.03 -2.27 8.25
CA ARG A 266 19.29 -1.07 8.68
C ARG A 266 17.85 -1.37 9.04
N TRP A 267 17.20 -2.27 8.32
CA TRP A 267 15.86 -2.75 8.66
C TRP A 267 15.87 -3.48 10.00
N VAL A 268 16.71 -4.51 10.17
CA VAL A 268 16.84 -5.26 11.43
C VAL A 268 17.13 -4.33 12.62
N ASP A 269 18.09 -3.43 12.45
CA ASP A 269 18.53 -2.49 13.46
C ASP A 269 17.46 -1.47 13.85
N SER A 270 16.74 -0.94 12.85
CA SER A 270 15.68 0.06 13.08
C SER A 270 14.48 -0.58 13.77
N PHE A 271 14.00 -1.71 13.25
CA PHE A 271 12.83 -2.40 13.79
C PHE A 271 13.11 -2.96 15.20
N GLY A 272 14.31 -3.50 15.42
CA GLY A 272 14.74 -3.97 16.73
C GLY A 272 14.84 -2.83 17.77
N ARG A 273 15.22 -1.61 17.38
CA ARG A 273 15.24 -0.45 18.29
C ARG A 273 13.88 0.19 18.52
N LEU A 274 12.92 -0.05 17.62
CA LEU A 274 11.52 0.27 17.83
C LEU A 274 10.80 -0.76 18.71
N ASN A 275 11.48 -1.85 19.12
CA ASN A 275 10.87 -3.02 19.78
C ASN A 275 9.72 -3.63 18.98
N ILE A 276 9.88 -3.71 17.65
CA ILE A 276 8.96 -4.45 16.80
C ILE A 276 9.30 -5.94 16.93
N ASP A 277 8.34 -6.70 17.46
CA ASP A 277 8.43 -8.14 17.71
C ASP A 277 7.58 -8.87 16.66
N TYR A 278 8.12 -9.87 15.96
CA TYR A 278 7.43 -10.67 14.95
C TYR A 278 6.80 -11.96 15.51
N SER A 279 6.65 -12.05 16.83
CA SER A 279 5.94 -13.11 17.55
C SER A 279 6.28 -14.54 17.13
N GLY A 280 7.55 -14.80 16.81
CA GLY A 280 8.07 -16.10 16.39
C GLY A 280 7.83 -16.46 14.92
N ALA A 281 7.43 -15.50 14.09
CA ALA A 281 7.08 -15.73 12.69
C ALA A 281 8.25 -16.26 11.84
N GLU A 282 7.91 -16.97 10.77
CA GLU A 282 8.85 -17.38 9.73
C GLU A 282 8.76 -16.42 8.55
N LEU A 283 9.87 -15.72 8.26
CA LEU A 283 9.97 -14.71 7.21
C LEU A 283 10.84 -15.20 6.05
N THR A 284 10.31 -15.15 4.83
CA THR A 284 11.06 -15.36 3.59
C THR A 284 11.14 -14.07 2.79
N LEU A 285 12.35 -13.59 2.51
CA LEU A 285 12.60 -12.32 1.83
C LEU A 285 13.23 -12.57 0.47
N ASP A 286 12.58 -12.13 -0.60
CA ASP A 286 13.12 -12.17 -1.96
C ASP A 286 13.35 -10.74 -2.46
N LEU A 287 14.55 -10.20 -2.30
CA LEU A 287 14.76 -8.75 -2.37
C LEU A 287 15.27 -8.22 -3.71
N LEU A 288 15.85 -9.08 -4.54
CA LEU A 288 16.56 -8.69 -5.76
C LEU A 288 15.66 -8.80 -6.99
N ASP A 289 15.87 -7.92 -7.97
CA ASP A 289 15.23 -8.10 -9.27
C ASP A 289 15.86 -9.28 -10.03
N ARG A 290 15.03 -10.07 -10.68
CA ARG A 290 15.47 -11.11 -11.62
C ARG A 290 14.43 -11.34 -12.71
N LYS A 291 14.87 -11.92 -13.82
CA LYS A 291 13.99 -12.38 -14.89
C LYS A 291 13.01 -13.44 -14.36
N GLY A 292 11.72 -13.31 -14.73
CA GLY A 292 10.66 -14.25 -14.35
C GLY A 292 9.99 -13.95 -13.01
N LYS A 293 10.60 -13.08 -12.19
CA LYS A 293 9.99 -12.56 -10.96
C LYS A 293 8.98 -11.46 -11.27
N TYR A 294 7.90 -11.43 -10.50
CA TYR A 294 6.92 -10.34 -10.49
C TYR A 294 7.60 -8.99 -10.23
N GLN A 295 7.17 -7.96 -10.95
CA GLN A 295 7.90 -6.69 -11.09
C GLN A 295 7.39 -5.59 -10.14
N ASN A 296 7.03 -5.94 -8.90
CA ASN A 296 6.59 -5.03 -7.84
C ASN A 296 6.85 -5.65 -6.46
N GLY A 297 7.02 -4.80 -5.43
CA GLY A 297 7.02 -5.22 -4.04
C GLY A 297 5.63 -5.67 -3.58
N PHE A 298 5.59 -6.67 -2.69
CA PHE A 298 4.40 -7.08 -1.96
C PHE A 298 4.79 -7.94 -0.75
N CYS A 299 3.86 -8.06 0.19
CA CYS A 299 3.93 -8.93 1.37
C CYS A 299 2.66 -9.78 1.43
N HIS A 300 2.80 -11.07 1.78
CA HIS A 300 1.66 -11.97 1.96
C HIS A 300 1.91 -12.97 3.10
N GLY A 301 0.85 -13.44 3.74
CA GLY A 301 0.84 -14.32 4.90
C GLY A 301 0.31 -15.73 4.58
N PRO A 302 1.14 -16.64 4.03
CA PRO A 302 0.77 -18.03 3.79
C PRO A 302 0.20 -18.80 4.98
N VAL A 303 0.60 -18.44 6.20
CA VAL A 303 -0.01 -18.94 7.43
C VAL A 303 -0.37 -17.72 8.28
N PRO A 304 -1.67 -17.42 8.46
CA PRO A 304 -2.09 -16.31 9.30
C PRO A 304 -1.77 -16.62 10.77
N SER A 305 -1.38 -15.59 11.54
CA SER A 305 -1.24 -15.72 12.99
C SER A 305 -2.58 -15.61 13.70
N PHE A 306 -2.80 -16.46 14.71
CA PHE A 306 -3.97 -16.45 15.59
C PHE A 306 -3.77 -17.42 16.77
N TYR A 307 -4.70 -17.44 17.73
CA TYR A 307 -4.80 -18.46 18.75
C TYR A 307 -5.76 -19.57 18.31
N ASP A 308 -5.25 -20.78 18.07
CA ASP A 308 -6.07 -21.97 17.86
C ASP A 308 -6.34 -22.64 19.21
N GLN A 309 -7.56 -22.50 19.72
CA GLN A 309 -7.98 -23.12 20.99
C GLN A 309 -7.03 -22.81 22.17
N GLY A 310 -6.47 -21.59 22.18
CA GLY A 310 -5.54 -21.11 23.20
C GLY A 310 -4.06 -21.35 22.90
N GLU A 311 -3.72 -22.12 21.86
CA GLU A 311 -2.35 -22.29 21.39
C GLU A 311 -1.99 -21.23 20.35
N TRP A 312 -0.82 -20.60 20.51
CA TRP A 312 -0.34 -19.58 19.57
C TRP A 312 0.14 -20.22 18.27
N ILE A 313 -0.43 -19.81 17.15
CA ILE A 313 0.04 -20.14 15.81
C ILE A 313 0.82 -18.95 15.26
N ALA A 314 2.14 -19.09 15.15
CA ALA A 314 3.01 -18.06 14.58
C ALA A 314 2.78 -17.95 13.06
N ALA A 315 2.86 -16.73 12.54
CA ALA A 315 2.68 -16.50 11.10
C ALA A 315 3.83 -17.08 10.28
N LYS A 316 3.54 -17.43 9.04
CA LYS A 316 4.53 -17.50 7.96
C LYS A 316 4.22 -16.37 7.00
N VAL A 317 5.20 -15.51 6.76
CA VAL A 317 5.07 -14.33 5.93
C VAL A 317 6.20 -14.33 4.90
N ASN A 318 5.89 -14.05 3.65
CA ASN A 318 6.91 -13.78 2.66
C ASN A 318 6.71 -12.37 2.11
N PHE A 319 7.79 -11.71 1.75
CA PHE A 319 7.71 -10.46 1.03
C PHE A 319 8.87 -10.25 0.09
N THR A 320 8.68 -9.34 -0.86
CA THR A 320 9.60 -9.13 -1.96
C THR A 320 9.88 -7.66 -2.23
N SER A 321 11.06 -7.39 -2.78
CA SER A 321 11.39 -6.14 -3.47
C SER A 321 12.08 -6.41 -4.80
N ASN A 322 12.27 -5.38 -5.61
CA ASN A 322 12.89 -5.49 -6.94
C ASN A 322 14.15 -4.63 -7.02
N ALA A 323 14.99 -4.71 -5.99
CA ALA A 323 16.18 -3.91 -5.92
C ALA A 323 17.19 -4.34 -7.00
N LYS A 324 17.85 -3.36 -7.60
CA LYS A 324 18.96 -3.50 -8.54
C LYS A 324 20.17 -2.80 -7.93
N PRO A 325 20.99 -3.51 -7.13
CA PRO A 325 22.04 -2.89 -6.33
C PRO A 325 23.05 -2.06 -7.14
N ASP A 326 23.19 -2.35 -8.43
CA ASP A 326 24.05 -1.68 -9.40
C ASP A 326 23.46 -0.41 -10.03
N GLN A 327 22.20 -0.06 -9.70
CA GLN A 327 21.53 1.14 -10.21
C GLN A 327 21.48 2.26 -9.17
N VAL A 328 21.87 3.47 -9.60
CA VAL A 328 21.75 4.70 -8.78
C VAL A 328 20.30 4.91 -8.35
N GLY A 329 20.09 5.17 -7.06
CA GLY A 329 18.79 5.35 -6.42
C GLY A 329 18.14 4.04 -5.98
N SER A 330 18.63 2.88 -6.44
CA SER A 330 18.06 1.59 -6.02
C SER A 330 18.29 1.29 -4.55
N GLY A 331 19.35 1.86 -3.94
CA GLY A 331 19.60 1.72 -2.51
C GLY A 331 18.44 2.27 -1.68
N TYR A 332 18.08 3.53 -1.92
CA TYR A 332 16.95 4.18 -1.24
C TYR A 332 15.61 3.52 -1.59
N SER A 333 15.36 3.24 -2.87
CA SER A 333 14.12 2.58 -3.31
C SER A 333 13.95 1.21 -2.65
N GLY A 334 15.02 0.40 -2.65
CA GLY A 334 15.02 -0.94 -2.09
C GLY A 334 14.83 -0.96 -0.58
N ILE A 335 15.48 -0.06 0.18
CA ILE A 335 15.25 0.03 1.63
C ILE A 335 13.85 0.56 1.94
N ASN A 336 13.29 1.47 1.14
CA ASN A 336 11.93 1.95 1.29
C ASN A 336 10.92 0.81 1.17
N THR A 337 11.02 0.01 0.10
CA THR A 337 10.19 -1.19 -0.04
C THR A 337 10.42 -2.17 1.11
N LEU A 338 11.67 -2.42 1.52
CA LEU A 338 11.96 -3.32 2.64
C LEU A 338 11.32 -2.86 3.96
N PHE A 339 11.33 -1.56 4.27
CA PHE A 339 10.67 -1.03 5.47
C PHE A 339 9.15 -1.12 5.38
N HIS A 340 8.60 -0.83 4.20
CA HIS A 340 7.17 -0.92 3.92
C HIS A 340 6.68 -2.37 4.12
N GLU A 341 7.26 -3.32 3.38
CA GLU A 341 6.89 -4.73 3.47
C GLU A 341 7.23 -5.34 4.84
N GLY A 342 8.32 -4.90 5.46
CA GLY A 342 8.67 -5.27 6.83
C GLY A 342 7.60 -4.85 7.84
N GLY A 343 6.95 -3.71 7.63
CA GLY A 343 5.81 -3.24 8.43
C GLY A 343 4.55 -4.10 8.22
N HIS A 344 4.24 -4.49 6.98
CA HIS A 344 3.19 -5.48 6.72
C HIS A 344 3.49 -6.83 7.37
N ALA A 345 4.73 -7.29 7.32
CA ALA A 345 5.11 -8.53 7.96
C ALA A 345 4.99 -8.46 9.50
N ALA A 346 5.29 -7.31 10.10
CA ALA A 346 5.05 -7.10 11.53
C ALA A 346 3.56 -7.14 11.87
N HIS A 347 2.72 -6.53 11.03
CA HIS A 347 1.26 -6.61 11.15
C HIS A 347 0.76 -8.05 11.13
N PHE A 348 1.06 -8.81 10.07
CA PHE A 348 0.60 -10.18 9.89
C PHE A 348 1.12 -11.15 10.97
N ALA A 349 2.27 -10.85 11.55
CA ALA A 349 2.84 -11.63 12.63
C ALA A 349 2.19 -11.39 14.00
N ASN A 350 1.46 -10.28 14.20
CA ASN A 350 0.99 -9.85 15.51
C ASN A 350 -0.52 -9.83 15.70
N MET A 351 -1.30 -10.33 14.74
CA MET A 351 -2.74 -10.49 14.92
C MET A 351 -3.02 -11.59 15.95
N LYS A 352 -3.63 -11.20 17.08
CA LYS A 352 -3.76 -12.04 18.29
C LYS A 352 -5.21 -12.31 18.64
N GLN A 353 -5.98 -12.72 17.64
CA GLN A 353 -7.39 -13.10 17.76
C GLN A 353 -7.56 -14.63 17.82
N ASN A 354 -8.78 -15.12 18.06
CA ASN A 354 -9.04 -16.55 18.27
C ASN A 354 -9.43 -17.33 17.00
N ALA A 355 -9.33 -16.71 15.83
CA ALA A 355 -9.65 -17.34 14.55
C ALA A 355 -8.87 -16.66 13.41
N PRO A 356 -8.53 -17.40 12.33
CA PRO A 356 -7.75 -16.87 11.22
C PRO A 356 -8.54 -15.87 10.36
N CYS A 357 -9.87 -15.81 10.46
CA CYS A 357 -10.68 -14.81 9.77
C CYS A 357 -10.32 -13.37 10.14
N PHE A 358 -9.79 -13.17 11.34
CA PHE A 358 -9.32 -11.86 11.80
C PHE A 358 -7.99 -11.42 11.21
N SER A 359 -7.28 -12.36 10.58
CA SER A 359 -5.94 -12.19 10.05
C SER A 359 -5.89 -12.24 8.53
N ILE A 360 -7.04 -12.03 7.90
CA ILE A 360 -7.19 -12.02 6.45
C ILE A 360 -6.71 -10.67 5.88
N GLU A 361 -6.09 -10.69 4.70
CA GLU A 361 -5.41 -9.52 4.10
C GLU A 361 -6.35 -8.55 3.36
N PHE A 362 -7.56 -8.99 3.05
CA PHE A 362 -8.56 -8.24 2.27
C PHE A 362 -9.87 -8.13 3.07
N ALA A 363 -10.91 -7.54 2.47
CA ALA A 363 -12.20 -7.31 3.11
C ALA A 363 -12.63 -8.51 4.00
N PRO A 364 -12.95 -8.30 5.28
CA PRO A 364 -13.33 -7.04 5.90
C PRO A 364 -12.16 -6.16 6.35
N THR A 365 -10.91 -6.60 6.15
CA THR A 365 -9.72 -5.78 6.42
C THR A 365 -9.66 -4.61 5.44
N SER A 366 -9.61 -3.39 5.99
CA SER A 366 -9.43 -2.17 5.20
C SER A 366 -8.01 -2.11 4.63
N MET A 367 -7.90 -1.76 3.35
CA MET A 367 -6.61 -1.50 2.71
C MET A 367 -5.90 -0.35 3.42
N ALA A 368 -6.61 0.74 3.72
CA ALA A 368 -6.06 1.87 4.45
C ALA A 368 -5.46 1.45 5.80
N TYR A 369 -6.15 0.56 6.52
CA TYR A 369 -5.65 0.05 7.80
C TYR A 369 -4.36 -0.75 7.64
N ALA A 370 -4.28 -1.63 6.63
CA ALA A 370 -3.05 -2.39 6.35
C ALA A 370 -1.88 -1.47 5.95
N GLU A 371 -2.15 -0.48 5.10
CA GLU A 371 -1.17 0.49 4.60
C GLU A 371 -0.68 1.46 5.69
N THR A 372 -1.52 1.90 6.63
CA THR A 372 -1.11 2.83 7.70
C THR A 372 0.14 2.38 8.44
N GLN A 373 0.28 1.07 8.64
CA GLN A 373 1.29 0.50 9.52
C GLN A 373 2.62 0.30 8.79
N SER A 374 2.57 -0.12 7.51
CA SER A 374 3.72 -0.21 6.63
C SER A 374 4.25 1.18 6.29
N MET A 375 3.36 2.10 5.91
CA MET A 375 3.69 3.50 5.63
C MET A 375 4.19 4.25 6.87
N PHE A 376 3.74 3.88 8.08
CA PHE A 376 4.35 4.45 9.29
C PHE A 376 5.84 4.07 9.37
N CYS A 377 6.17 2.80 9.11
CA CYS A 377 7.55 2.32 9.17
C CYS A 377 8.44 2.94 8.10
N ASP A 378 8.00 2.98 6.83
CA ASP A 378 8.79 3.60 5.76
C ASP A 378 8.91 5.13 5.88
N SER A 379 7.94 5.80 6.51
CA SER A 379 7.97 7.25 6.73
C SER A 379 9.20 7.70 7.51
N LEU A 380 9.75 6.84 8.37
CA LEU A 380 10.96 7.10 9.17
C LEU A 380 12.19 7.35 8.29
N LEU A 381 12.24 6.78 7.08
CA LEU A 381 13.38 6.95 6.17
C LEU A 381 13.54 8.40 5.68
N ASN A 382 12.46 9.19 5.74
CA ASN A 382 12.46 10.61 5.39
C ASN A 382 12.84 11.52 6.58
N ASP A 383 13.04 10.97 7.78
CA ASP A 383 13.37 11.74 8.97
C ASP A 383 14.89 11.95 9.08
N ALA A 384 15.30 13.20 9.33
CA ALA A 384 16.70 13.58 9.36
C ALA A 384 17.48 12.89 10.48
N ASP A 385 16.86 12.61 11.62
CA ASP A 385 17.52 11.85 12.69
C ASP A 385 17.72 10.38 12.32
N TRP A 386 16.80 9.76 11.58
CA TRP A 386 17.05 8.44 11.00
C TRP A 386 18.21 8.47 10.00
N LEU A 387 18.19 9.42 9.05
CA LEU A 387 19.27 9.59 8.07
C LEU A 387 20.63 9.78 8.76
N LYS A 388 20.69 10.59 9.81
CA LYS A 388 21.93 10.80 10.60
C LYS A 388 22.43 9.57 11.34
N ARG A 389 21.53 8.67 11.73
CA ARG A 389 21.85 7.46 12.50
C ARG A 389 22.15 6.24 11.65
N TYR A 390 21.68 6.22 10.40
CA TYR A 390 21.72 5.02 9.56
C TYR A 390 22.33 5.23 8.17
N ALA A 391 22.30 6.45 7.61
CA ALA A 391 22.82 6.73 6.28
C ALA A 391 24.31 7.12 6.34
N PHE A 392 25.16 6.10 6.19
CA PHE A 392 26.61 6.22 6.11
C PHE A 392 27.09 5.78 4.73
N ASN A 393 28.13 6.44 4.23
CA ASN A 393 28.81 5.98 3.01
C ASN A 393 29.77 4.81 3.32
N HIS A 394 30.47 4.32 2.30
CA HIS A 394 31.39 3.20 2.42
C HIS A 394 32.64 3.48 3.28
N GLN A 395 32.97 4.76 3.54
CA GLN A 395 33.98 5.18 4.51
C GLN A 395 33.44 5.24 5.95
N GLY A 396 32.14 5.06 6.15
CA GLY A 396 31.49 5.26 7.45
C GLY A 396 31.17 6.71 7.79
N GLU A 397 31.24 7.63 6.81
CA GLU A 397 30.89 9.04 6.99
C GLU A 397 29.38 9.23 6.91
N VAL A 398 28.82 10.06 7.79
CA VAL A 398 27.40 10.36 7.87
C VAL A 398 26.98 11.30 6.72
N VAL A 399 25.77 11.12 6.19
CA VAL A 399 25.19 12.04 5.20
C VAL A 399 25.25 13.52 5.68
N PRO A 400 25.71 14.48 4.85
CA PRO A 400 25.79 15.90 5.23
C PRO A 400 24.43 16.55 5.45
N ASP A 401 24.35 17.53 6.36
CA ASP A 401 23.13 18.34 6.60
C ASP A 401 22.64 19.01 5.32
N SER A 402 23.57 19.47 4.47
CA SER A 402 23.25 20.14 3.21
C SER A 402 22.49 19.25 2.22
N VAL A 403 22.73 17.93 2.24
CA VAL A 403 21.98 16.97 1.41
C VAL A 403 20.55 16.83 1.93
N ILE A 404 20.39 16.68 3.26
CA ILE A 404 19.06 16.59 3.90
C ILE A 404 18.27 17.89 3.69
N GLU A 405 18.90 19.06 3.85
CA GLU A 405 18.29 20.36 3.60
C GLU A 405 17.81 20.48 2.16
N ALA A 406 18.67 20.15 1.18
CA ALA A 406 18.33 20.21 -0.23
C ALA A 406 17.14 19.30 -0.58
N MET A 407 17.13 18.06 -0.08
CA MET A 407 16.01 17.14 -0.23
C MET A 407 14.72 17.72 0.35
N THR A 408 14.78 18.20 1.60
CA THR A 408 13.62 18.76 2.31
C THR A 408 13.04 19.96 1.56
N LYS A 409 13.88 20.93 1.21
CA LYS A 409 13.45 22.17 0.55
C LYS A 409 12.96 21.96 -0.88
N SER A 410 13.48 20.97 -1.60
CA SER A 410 13.01 20.64 -2.95
C SER A 410 11.63 19.97 -2.97
N ARG A 411 11.33 19.14 -1.96
CA ARG A 411 10.09 18.35 -1.90
C ARG A 411 8.95 19.10 -1.24
N GLN A 412 9.24 19.84 -0.17
CA GLN A 412 8.23 20.46 0.68
C GLN A 412 7.17 21.28 -0.08
N PRO A 413 7.54 22.15 -1.05
CA PRO A 413 6.54 22.96 -1.76
C PRO A 413 5.47 22.14 -2.47
N PHE A 414 5.78 20.91 -2.91
CA PHE A 414 4.88 20.06 -3.66
C PHE A 414 4.31 18.91 -2.84
N LYS A 415 4.55 18.88 -1.52
CA LYS A 415 3.99 17.84 -0.66
C LYS A 415 2.47 17.82 -0.68
N ALA A 416 1.83 18.99 -0.68
CA ALA A 416 0.37 19.10 -0.86
C ALA A 416 -0.08 18.52 -2.21
N TYR A 417 0.65 18.79 -3.31
CA TYR A 417 0.34 18.24 -4.62
C TYR A 417 0.43 16.70 -4.63
N GLU A 418 1.47 16.13 -4.03
CA GLU A 418 1.68 14.68 -3.96
C GLU A 418 0.47 13.99 -3.32
N GLU A 419 0.01 14.45 -2.16
CA GLU A 419 -1.17 13.89 -1.49
C GLU A 419 -2.47 14.15 -2.29
N ARG A 420 -2.60 15.33 -2.89
CA ARG A 420 -3.76 15.68 -3.74
C ARG A 420 -3.82 14.86 -5.02
N SER A 421 -2.68 14.35 -5.50
CA SER A 421 -2.62 13.40 -6.63
C SER A 421 -3.25 12.04 -6.29
N ILE A 422 -3.38 11.72 -5.00
CA ILE A 422 -4.18 10.59 -4.52
C ILE A 422 -5.65 11.00 -4.38
N LEU A 423 -5.89 12.15 -3.75
CA LEU A 423 -7.22 12.71 -3.51
C LEU A 423 -8.06 12.86 -4.79
N VAL A 424 -7.46 13.24 -5.92
CA VAL A 424 -8.20 13.48 -7.17
C VAL A 424 -8.95 12.25 -7.68
N VAL A 425 -8.45 11.03 -7.39
CA VAL A 425 -9.00 9.77 -7.89
C VAL A 425 -10.39 9.46 -7.30
N PRO A 426 -10.60 9.42 -5.98
CA PRO A 426 -11.94 9.17 -5.42
C PRO A 426 -12.95 10.27 -5.79
N TYR A 427 -12.54 11.54 -5.97
CA TYR A 427 -13.46 12.57 -6.49
C TYR A 427 -13.91 12.26 -7.91
N PHE A 428 -13.00 11.80 -8.77
CA PHE A 428 -13.32 11.41 -10.13
C PHE A 428 -14.21 10.16 -10.16
N GLU A 429 -13.83 9.09 -9.44
CA GLU A 429 -14.61 7.84 -9.43
C GLU A 429 -16.01 8.05 -8.87
N ARG A 430 -16.16 8.79 -7.75
CA ARG A 430 -17.49 9.10 -7.20
C ARG A 430 -18.38 9.80 -8.22
N ALA A 431 -17.86 10.84 -8.88
CA ALA A 431 -18.63 11.57 -9.88
C ALA A 431 -18.93 10.70 -11.11
N LEU A 432 -17.98 9.89 -11.57
CA LEU A 432 -18.14 8.98 -12.72
C LEU A 432 -19.25 7.97 -12.48
N TYR A 433 -19.29 7.31 -11.32
CA TYR A 433 -20.31 6.32 -11.00
C TYR A 433 -21.69 6.93 -10.70
N GLN A 434 -21.76 8.24 -10.45
CA GLN A 434 -23.02 8.97 -10.29
C GLN A 434 -23.67 9.40 -11.61
N LEU A 435 -22.92 9.39 -12.73
CA LEU A 435 -23.48 9.66 -14.06
C LEU A 435 -24.53 8.61 -14.44
N SER A 436 -25.58 9.06 -15.12
CA SER A 436 -26.53 8.17 -15.77
C SER A 436 -25.91 7.47 -16.99
N ASP A 437 -26.51 6.35 -17.41
CA ASP A 437 -26.02 5.57 -18.55
C ASP A 437 -25.96 6.36 -19.86
N ASP A 438 -26.84 7.37 -20.03
CA ASP A 438 -26.88 8.27 -21.19
C ASP A 438 -25.79 9.36 -21.12
N GLU A 439 -25.38 9.76 -19.91
CA GLU A 439 -24.29 10.72 -19.70
C GLU A 439 -22.91 10.07 -19.83
N LEU A 440 -22.81 8.75 -19.69
CA LEU A 440 -21.56 7.99 -19.85
C LEU A 440 -21.12 7.92 -21.31
N THR A 441 -20.57 9.03 -21.80
CA THR A 441 -19.95 9.19 -23.12
C THR A 441 -18.45 9.47 -23.00
N ALA A 442 -17.67 9.16 -24.03
CA ALA A 442 -16.23 9.42 -24.03
C ALA A 442 -15.90 10.91 -23.81
N GLU A 443 -16.70 11.81 -24.40
CA GLU A 443 -16.55 13.27 -24.26
C GLU A 443 -16.84 13.74 -22.83
N ASN A 444 -17.95 13.29 -22.24
CA ASN A 444 -18.32 13.67 -20.88
C ASN A 444 -17.31 13.15 -19.85
N ILE A 445 -16.86 11.90 -20.00
CA ILE A 445 -15.87 11.31 -19.07
C ILE A 445 -14.52 12.00 -19.22
N THR A 446 -14.08 12.30 -20.44
CA THR A 446 -12.84 13.08 -20.67
C THR A 446 -12.96 14.46 -20.00
N THR A 447 -14.07 15.16 -20.20
CA THR A 447 -14.33 16.47 -19.59
C THR A 447 -14.31 16.39 -18.08
N LEU A 448 -15.03 15.42 -17.49
CA LEU A 448 -15.06 15.18 -16.05
C LEU A 448 -13.65 14.93 -15.49
N ALA A 449 -12.80 14.16 -16.19
CA ALA A 449 -11.42 13.93 -15.78
C ALA A 449 -10.61 15.24 -15.78
N ARG A 450 -10.65 16.02 -16.87
CA ARG A 450 -9.92 17.30 -16.96
C ARG A 450 -10.39 18.31 -15.91
N GLU A 451 -11.70 18.43 -15.70
CA GLU A 451 -12.28 19.34 -14.70
C GLU A 451 -11.93 18.93 -13.27
N THR A 452 -11.91 17.62 -12.98
CA THR A 452 -11.55 17.12 -11.66
C THR A 452 -10.07 17.35 -11.35
N GLU A 453 -9.18 17.13 -12.33
CA GLU A 453 -7.77 17.46 -12.20
C GLU A 453 -7.54 18.96 -12.02
N GLN A 454 -8.23 19.81 -12.78
CA GLN A 454 -8.12 21.26 -12.62
C GLN A 454 -8.61 21.72 -11.25
N ARG A 455 -9.73 21.16 -10.76
CA ARG A 455 -10.33 21.51 -9.47
C ARG A 455 -9.46 21.07 -8.29
N ILE A 456 -8.94 19.85 -8.32
CA ILE A 456 -8.21 19.26 -7.20
C ILE A 456 -6.71 19.56 -7.29
N LEU A 457 -6.09 19.39 -8.45
CA LEU A 457 -4.64 19.57 -8.60
C LEU A 457 -4.26 21.00 -8.97
N GLY A 458 -5.15 21.78 -9.57
CA GLY A 458 -4.84 23.08 -10.16
C GLY A 458 -4.19 22.99 -11.55
N LEU A 459 -4.16 21.80 -12.15
CA LEU A 459 -3.55 21.53 -13.46
C LEU A 459 -4.62 21.17 -14.48
N ALA A 460 -4.53 21.73 -15.70
CA ALA A 460 -5.45 21.40 -16.79
C ALA A 460 -5.33 19.94 -17.23
N CYS A 461 -4.12 19.39 -17.12
CA CYS A 461 -3.86 17.97 -17.29
C CYS A 461 -2.73 17.53 -16.35
N SER A 462 -2.99 16.51 -15.57
CA SER A 462 -2.05 15.91 -14.65
C SER A 462 -0.90 15.21 -15.39
N PRO A 463 0.28 15.10 -14.78
CA PRO A 463 1.42 14.33 -15.32
C PRO A 463 1.09 12.86 -15.59
N ARG A 464 0.18 12.30 -14.78
CA ARG A 464 -0.41 10.99 -14.99
C ARG A 464 -1.93 11.15 -15.09
N PRO A 465 -2.48 11.34 -16.31
CA PRO A 465 -3.90 11.49 -16.55
C PRO A 465 -4.76 10.42 -15.83
N LEU A 466 -5.90 10.83 -15.28
CA LEU A 466 -6.76 9.99 -14.42
C LEU A 466 -7.07 8.59 -14.99
N LEU A 467 -7.48 8.48 -16.26
CA LEU A 467 -7.84 7.21 -16.87
C LEU A 467 -6.61 6.35 -17.21
N ALA A 468 -5.40 6.91 -17.19
CA ALA A 468 -4.15 6.16 -17.30
C ALA A 468 -3.75 5.46 -15.99
N ILE A 469 -4.47 5.71 -14.88
CA ILE A 469 -4.28 5.00 -13.62
C ILE A 469 -4.91 3.59 -13.76
N PRO A 470 -4.12 2.50 -13.62
CA PRO A 470 -4.61 1.15 -13.86
C PRO A 470 -5.65 0.69 -12.83
N HIS A 471 -5.68 1.30 -11.64
CA HIS A 471 -6.56 0.90 -10.54
C HIS A 471 -8.04 0.96 -10.91
N LEU A 472 -8.42 1.86 -11.82
CA LEU A 472 -9.82 2.02 -12.25
C LEU A 472 -10.36 0.80 -13.02
N LEU A 473 -9.50 -0.07 -13.54
CA LEU A 473 -9.89 -1.13 -14.47
C LEU A 473 -10.18 -2.49 -13.83
N SER A 474 -9.71 -2.76 -12.60
CA SER A 474 -9.95 -4.05 -11.94
C SER A 474 -10.93 -3.91 -10.77
N ASN A 475 -11.77 -4.92 -10.58
CA ASN A 475 -12.73 -4.96 -9.47
C ASN A 475 -12.03 -4.93 -8.10
N GLU A 476 -10.79 -5.41 -8.01
CA GLU A 476 -10.02 -5.45 -6.75
C GLU A 476 -9.53 -4.06 -6.31
N SER A 477 -9.35 -3.11 -7.23
CA SER A 477 -8.74 -1.81 -6.91
C SER A 477 -9.53 -0.57 -7.36
N ALA A 478 -10.64 -0.76 -8.08
CA ALA A 478 -11.53 0.35 -8.40
C ALA A 478 -12.24 0.85 -7.13
N CYS A 479 -12.37 2.17 -6.99
CA CYS A 479 -12.93 2.81 -5.80
C CYS A 479 -12.20 2.45 -4.49
N SER A 480 -10.90 2.15 -4.53
CA SER A 480 -10.08 1.91 -3.33
C SER A 480 -8.91 2.90 -3.17
N TYR A 481 -8.63 3.75 -4.17
CA TYR A 481 -7.44 4.61 -4.19
C TYR A 481 -7.37 5.59 -3.01
N GLN A 482 -8.52 5.97 -2.45
CA GLN A 482 -8.60 6.77 -1.22
C GLN A 482 -7.89 6.12 -0.03
N GLY A 483 -7.74 4.79 -0.01
CA GLY A 483 -7.16 4.09 1.12
C GLY A 483 -5.69 4.47 1.36
N TYR A 484 -4.92 4.80 0.30
CA TYR A 484 -3.57 5.33 0.45
C TYR A 484 -3.56 6.70 1.17
N LEU A 485 -4.52 7.57 0.85
CA LEU A 485 -4.59 8.88 1.50
C LEU A 485 -5.09 8.77 2.94
N LEU A 486 -6.08 7.92 3.20
CA LEU A 486 -6.54 7.62 4.56
C LEU A 486 -5.39 7.05 5.40
N ALA A 487 -4.57 6.16 4.82
CA ALA A 487 -3.38 5.63 5.46
C ALA A 487 -2.36 6.72 5.79
N HIS A 488 -2.04 7.61 4.84
CA HIS A 488 -1.18 8.76 5.13
C HIS A 488 -1.76 9.67 6.23
N MET A 489 -3.05 9.97 6.22
CA MET A 489 -3.67 10.76 7.29
C MET A 489 -3.46 10.09 8.65
N ALA A 490 -3.72 8.77 8.73
CA ALA A 490 -3.53 7.98 9.95
C ALA A 490 -2.05 7.91 10.38
N VAL A 491 -1.11 7.80 9.45
CA VAL A 491 0.34 7.84 9.72
C VAL A 491 0.71 9.16 10.40
N TYR A 492 0.31 10.30 9.84
CA TYR A 492 0.71 11.60 10.39
C TYR A 492 -0.03 11.92 11.70
N GLN A 493 -1.25 11.43 11.87
CA GLN A 493 -1.96 11.49 13.16
C GLN A 493 -1.24 10.64 14.23
N THR A 494 -0.85 9.41 13.90
CA THR A 494 -0.07 8.52 14.77
C THR A 494 1.27 9.14 15.14
N ARG A 495 1.98 9.69 14.16
CA ARG A 495 3.28 10.37 14.37
C ARG A 495 3.12 11.58 15.29
N ALA A 496 2.09 12.39 15.10
CA ALA A 496 1.82 13.54 15.95
C ALA A 496 1.56 13.13 17.41
N TYR A 497 0.74 12.09 17.63
CA TYR A 497 0.52 11.53 18.96
C TYR A 497 1.83 11.04 19.60
N LEU A 498 2.61 10.22 18.90
CA LEU A 498 3.86 9.66 19.42
C LEU A 498 4.91 10.75 19.70
N LEU A 499 4.99 11.78 18.86
CA LEU A 499 5.87 12.93 19.08
C LEU A 499 5.43 13.77 20.29
N ALA A 500 4.12 13.94 20.50
CA ALA A 500 3.61 14.66 21.67
C ALA A 500 3.89 13.89 22.97
N GLU A 501 3.69 12.57 22.96
CA GLU A 501 3.85 11.72 24.15
C GLU A 501 5.32 11.42 24.47
N TYR A 502 6.14 11.14 23.46
CA TYR A 502 7.51 10.63 23.66
C TYR A 502 8.61 11.57 23.14
N GLY A 503 8.28 12.60 22.36
CA GLY A 503 9.23 13.61 21.88
C GLY A 503 10.10 13.19 20.68
N TYR A 504 10.13 11.91 20.29
CA TYR A 504 10.91 11.40 19.16
C TYR A 504 10.36 10.07 18.63
N LEU A 505 10.69 9.75 17.36
CA LEU A 505 10.28 8.52 16.69
C LEU A 505 11.45 7.55 16.48
N THR A 506 12.56 8.02 15.90
CA THR A 506 13.71 7.16 15.59
C THR A 506 14.30 6.54 16.84
N ASP A 507 14.42 5.21 16.80
CA ASP A 507 14.91 4.35 17.89
C ASP A 507 14.08 4.45 19.17
N ASN A 508 12.77 4.72 19.07
CA ASN A 508 11.90 4.77 20.24
C ASN A 508 11.33 3.38 20.58
N PRO A 509 11.77 2.75 21.69
CA PRO A 509 11.34 1.40 22.05
C PRO A 509 9.89 1.29 22.51
N ALA A 510 9.18 2.42 22.70
CA ALA A 510 7.76 2.42 23.04
C ALA A 510 6.85 2.19 21.82
N ILE A 511 7.34 2.43 20.60
CA ILE A 511 6.51 2.45 19.40
C ILE A 511 6.01 1.06 19.02
N GLY A 512 6.89 0.07 18.88
CA GLY A 512 6.51 -1.30 18.51
C GLY A 512 5.44 -1.90 19.43
N PRO A 513 5.57 -1.82 20.77
CA PRO A 513 4.54 -2.25 21.71
C PRO A 513 3.18 -1.54 21.54
N LEU A 514 3.18 -0.24 21.25
CA LEU A 514 1.94 0.52 21.02
C LEU A 514 1.27 0.14 19.69
N LEU A 515 2.04 0.05 18.61
CA LEU A 515 1.51 -0.41 17.32
C LEU A 515 0.96 -1.84 17.44
N ASN A 516 1.66 -2.71 18.18
CA ASN A 516 1.19 -4.05 18.48
C ASN A 516 -0.15 -4.03 19.22
N GLN A 517 -0.25 -3.25 20.30
CA GLN A 517 -1.46 -3.16 21.12
C GLN A 517 -2.67 -2.63 20.35
N HIS A 518 -2.50 -1.54 19.62
CA HIS A 518 -3.62 -0.75 19.09
C HIS A 518 -3.90 -1.01 17.62
N TYR A 519 -2.86 -1.26 16.81
CA TYR A 519 -3.03 -1.58 15.40
C TYR A 519 -3.00 -3.08 15.14
N TRP A 520 -1.99 -3.85 15.58
CA TRP A 520 -1.81 -5.22 15.06
C TRP A 520 -2.67 -6.29 15.74
N ARG A 521 -2.69 -6.33 17.08
CA ARG A 521 -3.39 -7.38 17.86
C ARG A 521 -4.87 -7.53 17.55
N PRO A 522 -5.63 -6.45 17.31
CA PRO A 522 -7.02 -6.56 16.95
C PRO A 522 -7.27 -7.28 15.63
N GLY A 523 -6.33 -7.24 14.67
CA GLY A 523 -6.61 -7.61 13.29
C GLY A 523 -7.84 -6.85 12.77
N ASN A 524 -8.63 -7.48 11.91
CA ASN A 524 -9.86 -6.86 11.40
C ASN A 524 -11.08 -6.93 12.33
N SER A 525 -10.89 -7.26 13.62
CA SER A 525 -11.97 -7.19 14.61
C SER A 525 -12.37 -5.76 14.98
N LEU A 526 -11.53 -4.78 14.62
CA LEU A 526 -11.80 -3.35 14.72
C LEU A 526 -11.71 -2.71 13.33
N THR A 527 -12.49 -1.66 13.12
CA THR A 527 -12.37 -0.79 11.96
C THR A 527 -11.09 0.04 12.02
N HIS A 528 -10.66 0.57 10.88
CA HIS A 528 -9.48 1.46 10.83
C HIS A 528 -9.63 2.65 11.79
N ASN A 529 -10.80 3.30 11.82
CA ASN A 529 -11.05 4.43 12.72
C ASN A 529 -10.93 4.02 14.20
N GLU A 530 -11.51 2.89 14.60
CA GLU A 530 -11.43 2.40 15.99
C GLU A 530 -9.98 2.11 16.42
N THR A 531 -9.11 1.63 15.52
CA THR A 531 -7.68 1.44 15.84
C THR A 531 -6.95 2.77 16.08
N ILE A 532 -7.28 3.81 15.31
CA ILE A 532 -6.71 5.17 15.48
C ILE A 532 -7.22 5.79 16.78
N GLU A 533 -8.52 5.67 17.08
CA GLU A 533 -9.12 6.15 18.34
C GLU A 533 -8.52 5.43 19.54
N SER A 534 -8.27 4.12 19.42
CA SER A 534 -7.66 3.32 20.49
C SER A 534 -6.28 3.82 20.89
N LEU A 535 -5.46 4.25 19.92
CA LEU A 535 -4.10 4.77 20.19
C LEU A 535 -4.12 6.26 20.56
N THR A 536 -4.81 7.08 19.78
CA THR A 536 -4.67 8.54 19.81
C THR A 536 -5.76 9.25 20.62
N GLY A 537 -6.86 8.55 20.92
CA GLY A 537 -8.06 9.14 21.54
C GLY A 537 -8.91 9.97 20.58
N GLU A 538 -8.57 10.01 19.30
CA GLU A 538 -9.24 10.80 18.26
C GLU A 538 -9.49 9.93 17.01
N GLY A 539 -10.63 10.10 16.35
CA GLY A 539 -10.92 9.46 15.05
C GLY A 539 -10.10 10.07 13.91
N PHE A 540 -10.37 9.66 12.67
CA PHE A 540 -9.66 10.21 11.50
C PHE A 540 -9.64 11.74 11.48
N ASN A 541 -8.42 12.30 11.41
CA ASN A 541 -8.23 13.73 11.32
C ASN A 541 -7.20 14.11 10.24
N ALA A 542 -7.71 14.69 9.15
CA ALA A 542 -6.90 15.18 8.03
C ALA A 542 -5.92 16.29 8.40
N LYS A 543 -6.14 16.99 9.51
CA LYS A 543 -5.33 18.13 9.96
C LYS A 543 -3.85 17.79 10.09
N TYR A 544 -3.50 16.64 10.66
CA TYR A 544 -2.09 16.31 10.94
C TYR A 544 -1.26 16.17 9.66
N LEU A 545 -1.80 15.52 8.64
CA LEU A 545 -1.16 15.46 7.32
C LEU A 545 -1.16 16.84 6.65
N ALA A 546 -2.30 17.55 6.69
CA ALA A 546 -2.44 18.86 6.06
C ALA A 546 -1.48 19.91 6.64
N ASP A 547 -1.28 19.93 7.97
CA ASP A 547 -0.32 20.82 8.62
C ASP A 547 1.10 20.59 8.10
N VAL A 548 1.50 19.33 7.92
CA VAL A 548 2.81 19.00 7.35
C VAL A 548 2.90 19.42 5.88
N CYS A 549 1.84 19.22 5.10
CA CYS A 549 1.78 19.68 3.71
C CYS A 549 1.89 21.21 3.57
N ASN A 550 1.40 21.94 4.58
CA ASN A 550 1.31 23.41 4.57
C ASN A 550 2.56 24.12 5.12
N LEU A 551 3.57 23.39 5.61
CA LEU A 551 4.84 24.00 6.04
C LEU A 551 5.54 24.64 4.82
N SER A 552 6.13 25.80 5.03
CA SER A 552 7.12 26.35 4.11
C SER A 552 8.38 25.47 4.06
N ALA A 553 9.19 25.62 3.01
CA ALA A 553 10.46 24.90 2.88
C ALA A 553 11.41 25.16 4.07
N GLU A 554 11.44 26.40 4.57
CA GLU A 554 12.20 26.80 5.75
C GLU A 554 11.66 26.18 7.05
N GLU A 555 10.34 26.19 7.27
CA GLU A 555 9.75 25.55 8.45
C GLU A 555 9.97 24.04 8.44
N ALA A 556 9.80 23.38 7.29
CA ALA A 556 10.08 21.95 7.16
C ALA A 556 11.55 21.63 7.44
N TRP A 557 12.49 22.48 6.98
CA TRP A 557 13.89 22.33 7.32
C TRP A 557 14.14 22.52 8.82
N GLN A 558 13.54 23.52 9.45
CA GLN A 558 13.64 23.73 10.90
C GLN A 558 13.14 22.51 11.69
N VAL A 559 12.04 21.87 11.27
CA VAL A 559 11.55 20.63 11.86
C VAL A 559 12.62 19.51 11.77
N GLN A 560 13.28 19.37 10.62
CA GLN A 560 14.35 18.38 10.45
C GLN A 560 15.59 18.71 11.31
N GLN A 561 15.96 19.98 11.43
CA GLN A 561 17.03 20.42 12.32
C GLN A 561 16.73 20.10 13.79
N GLN A 562 15.48 20.30 14.24
CA GLN A 562 15.05 19.94 15.59
C GLN A 562 15.18 18.44 15.84
N LYS A 563 14.76 17.59 14.89
CA LYS A 563 14.94 16.13 14.98
C LYS A 563 16.42 15.75 15.15
N MET A 564 17.31 16.30 14.31
CA MET A 564 18.75 16.04 14.42
C MET A 564 19.32 16.51 15.77
N ALA A 565 18.93 17.70 16.24
CA ALA A 565 19.38 18.25 17.51
C ALA A 565 18.90 17.42 18.71
N HIS A 566 17.65 16.98 18.71
CA HIS A 566 17.10 16.09 19.75
C HIS A 566 17.71 14.68 19.70
N ALA A 567 18.10 14.21 18.52
CA ALA A 567 18.73 12.90 18.37
C ALA A 567 20.20 12.89 18.80
N SER A 568 20.96 13.95 18.56
CA SER A 568 22.41 14.00 18.84
C SER A 568 22.82 13.56 20.27
N PRO A 569 22.15 14.01 21.36
CA PRO A 569 22.53 13.60 22.72
C PRO A 569 21.99 12.22 23.13
N ARG A 570 21.06 11.63 22.35
CA ARG A 570 20.44 10.34 22.71
C ARG A 570 21.37 9.18 22.32
N PRO A 571 21.80 8.33 23.26
CA PRO A 571 22.58 7.15 22.90
C PRO A 571 21.75 6.22 22.02
N GLN A 572 22.41 5.56 21.06
CA GLN A 572 21.77 4.52 20.27
C GLN A 572 21.93 3.18 21.01
N GLY A 573 20.81 2.66 21.53
CA GLY A 573 20.78 1.36 22.21
C GLY A 573 21.13 0.21 21.27
N ALA A 574 21.39 -0.98 21.82
CA ALA A 574 21.44 -2.20 21.03
C ALA A 574 20.02 -2.54 20.52
N PRO A 575 19.87 -3.05 19.28
CA PRO A 575 18.58 -3.51 18.79
C PRO A 575 18.10 -4.72 19.60
N ALA A 576 16.79 -4.78 19.90
CA ALA A 576 16.18 -6.01 20.37
C ALA A 576 16.16 -7.06 19.24
N ASP A 577 16.04 -8.33 19.62
CA ASP A 577 15.75 -9.39 18.65
C ASP A 577 14.35 -9.14 18.05
N LEU A 578 14.24 -9.28 16.72
CA LEU A 578 12.97 -9.21 16.02
C LEU A 578 12.06 -10.39 16.37
N ASN A 579 12.56 -11.46 17.01
CA ASN A 579 11.80 -12.66 17.36
C ASN A 579 11.15 -13.30 16.12
N ALA A 580 11.95 -13.51 15.07
CA ALA A 580 11.56 -14.16 13.82
C ALA A 580 12.65 -15.11 13.34
N LYS A 581 12.25 -16.15 12.58
CA LYS A 581 13.17 -16.93 11.75
C LYS A 581 13.20 -16.31 10.36
N ILE A 582 14.35 -15.80 9.94
CA ILE A 582 14.48 -14.97 8.73
C ILE A 582 15.38 -15.69 7.73
N THR A 583 14.88 -15.86 6.50
CA THR A 583 15.63 -16.40 5.36
C THR A 583 15.55 -15.43 4.20
N VAL A 584 16.70 -15.02 3.67
CA VAL A 584 16.80 -14.21 2.45
C VAL A 584 17.16 -15.12 1.28
N ILE A 585 16.39 -15.03 0.21
CA ILE A 585 16.53 -15.85 -0.99
C ILE A 585 16.69 -15.00 -2.25
N ASP A 586 17.22 -15.62 -3.30
CA ASP A 586 17.08 -15.17 -4.68
C ASP A 586 16.70 -16.39 -5.53
N GLY A 587 15.42 -16.44 -5.91
CA GLY A 587 14.85 -17.65 -6.50
C GLY A 587 14.99 -18.85 -5.56
N ALA A 588 15.52 -19.96 -6.06
CA ALA A 588 15.71 -21.18 -5.26
C ALA A 588 16.96 -21.13 -4.35
N GLN A 589 17.79 -20.10 -4.44
CA GLN A 589 19.03 -19.99 -3.68
C GLN A 589 18.81 -19.24 -2.37
N THR A 590 19.24 -19.81 -1.24
CA THR A 590 19.35 -19.07 0.02
C THR A 590 20.62 -18.22 0.01
N LEU A 591 20.46 -16.92 0.23
CA LEU A 591 21.56 -15.95 0.31
C LEU A 591 22.09 -15.80 1.74
N ALA A 592 21.18 -15.72 2.71
CA ALA A 592 21.49 -15.51 4.13
C ALA A 592 20.34 -16.00 5.02
N SER A 593 20.63 -16.37 6.27
CA SER A 593 19.60 -16.63 7.28
C SER A 593 20.07 -16.32 8.69
N ASN A 594 19.12 -16.02 9.59
CA ASN A 594 19.44 -15.73 11.00
C ASN A 594 19.50 -16.97 11.89
N GLN A 595 19.65 -18.18 11.32
CA GLN A 595 19.69 -19.44 12.06
C GLN A 595 20.76 -19.46 13.17
N GLN A 596 21.88 -18.75 12.98
CA GLN A 596 22.89 -18.57 14.03
C GLN A 596 22.74 -17.22 14.75
N SER A 597 22.58 -16.12 14.00
CA SER A 597 22.28 -14.79 14.55
C SER A 597 21.87 -13.83 13.43
N SER A 598 21.14 -12.76 13.78
CA SER A 598 20.81 -11.68 12.84
C SER A 598 22.06 -10.94 12.33
N GLU A 599 23.11 -10.84 13.15
CA GLU A 599 24.39 -10.24 12.74
C GLU A 599 25.03 -11.04 11.59
N MET A 600 25.10 -12.36 11.72
CA MET A 600 25.69 -13.21 10.67
C MET A 600 24.86 -13.16 9.39
N MET A 601 23.53 -13.13 9.50
CA MET A 601 22.64 -12.96 8.34
C MET A 601 22.96 -11.66 7.57
N CYS A 602 23.09 -10.54 8.28
CA CYS A 602 23.40 -9.26 7.68
C CYS A 602 24.77 -9.29 6.99
N GLN A 603 25.80 -9.83 7.65
CA GLN A 603 27.14 -9.98 7.07
C GLN A 603 27.16 -10.85 5.80
N GLN A 604 26.41 -11.96 5.80
CA GLN A 604 26.29 -12.83 4.62
C GLN A 604 25.62 -12.10 3.45
N PHE A 605 24.54 -11.37 3.72
CA PHE A 605 23.84 -10.59 2.70
C PHE A 605 24.73 -9.48 2.13
N GLU A 606 25.39 -8.68 2.99
CA GLU A 606 26.33 -7.64 2.57
C GLU A 606 27.46 -8.20 1.70
N GLN A 607 28.06 -9.33 2.11
CA GLN A 607 29.11 -10.01 1.34
C GLN A 607 28.60 -10.48 -0.02
N TYR A 608 27.39 -11.04 -0.08
CA TYR A 608 26.77 -11.48 -1.33
C TYR A 608 26.60 -10.31 -2.30
N ILE A 609 25.99 -9.20 -1.84
CA ILE A 609 25.76 -8.02 -2.68
C ILE A 609 27.09 -7.45 -3.20
N LYS A 610 28.08 -7.28 -2.30
CA LYS A 610 29.39 -6.78 -2.68
C LYS A 610 30.10 -7.68 -3.71
N HIS A 611 30.00 -9.00 -3.56
CA HIS A 611 30.64 -9.94 -4.47
C HIS A 611 30.01 -9.93 -5.87
N HIS A 612 28.68 -9.83 -5.96
CA HIS A 612 27.95 -9.98 -7.23
C HIS A 612 27.72 -8.65 -7.97
N TYR A 613 27.59 -7.54 -7.25
CA TYR A 613 27.26 -6.23 -7.82
C TYR A 613 28.38 -5.19 -7.68
N GLY A 614 29.39 -5.46 -6.85
CA GLY A 614 30.55 -4.56 -6.69
C GLY A 614 30.27 -3.27 -5.91
N CYS A 615 29.13 -3.18 -5.23
CA CYS A 615 28.67 -2.01 -4.47
C CYS A 615 28.41 -2.30 -2.98
#